data_AF-A0A067KCI3-F1
#
_entry.id   AF-A0A067KCI3-F1
#
_cell.length_a   1.000
_cell.length_b   1.000
_cell.length_c   1.000
_cell.angle_alpha   90.00
_cell.angle_beta   90.00
_cell.angle_gamma   90.00
#
_symmetry.space_group_name_H-M   'P 1'
#
loop_
_entity.id
_entity.type
_entity.pdbx_description
1 polymer ?
#
loop_
_entity_poly.entity_id
_entity_poly.type
_entity_poly.pdbx_seq_one_letter_code
_entity_poly.pdbx_strand_id
1 'polypeptide(L)'
;MYRTAARRLLSGATVGNSSNARLRFLNHQTIVTGSRFCNSASSQSISDQNPNSHSHSTVSSSSTSSSSSSRSASSTFEQAPRHHHHERRRPSVEYQDEQARVLQSSLRHVIRLGWSEEAMIAGARDAGVSPAIVGSFPRKEAALVEFFMDECLQKLIDRIDSGEELQNLVPSERISKLVKIRLEMQAPYISKWPQALSIQAHPSNIPTSFNQRAILLDEIWHAAGDEGSDIDWYAKRTVLGGIYSTTEIYMLTDSSPDFRDTWAFLDDRVKDAFDFKKSIQEAKYLAEAVGAGMGNSLQGFVKKVFAG
;
A
#
# COMPACT_ATOMS: atom_id res chain seq x y z
N MET A 1 -2.09 1.94 -18.37
CA MET A 1 -3.14 2.72 -17.67
C MET A 1 -3.16 2.36 -16.19
N TYR A 2 -2.17 2.82 -15.42
CA TYR A 2 -2.25 2.88 -13.96
C TYR A 2 -1.62 4.18 -13.52
N ARG A 3 -2.37 5.27 -13.67
CA ARG A 3 -2.12 6.52 -12.97
C ARG A 3 -3.22 6.66 -11.93
N THR A 4 -2.89 7.24 -10.78
CA THR A 4 -3.76 7.65 -9.66
C THR A 4 -3.71 6.77 -8.41
N ALA A 5 -2.63 6.93 -7.62
CA ALA A 5 -2.63 6.65 -6.19
C ALA A 5 -3.22 7.81 -5.35
N ALA A 6 -3.74 8.86 -5.97
CA ALA A 6 -4.40 10.00 -5.30
C ALA A 6 -5.79 9.69 -4.69
N ARG A 7 -6.11 8.42 -4.41
CA ARG A 7 -7.36 8.02 -3.71
C ARG A 7 -7.18 7.04 -2.56
N ARG A 8 -5.95 6.63 -2.24
CA ARG A 8 -5.73 5.56 -1.26
C ARG A 8 -5.81 5.97 0.21
N LEU A 9 -5.95 7.26 0.50
CA LEU A 9 -6.39 7.72 1.83
C LEU A 9 -7.91 7.55 2.08
N LEU A 10 -8.70 7.09 1.10
CA LEU A 10 -10.18 7.05 1.23
C LEU A 10 -10.84 5.68 0.98
N SER A 11 -10.10 4.56 0.96
CA SER A 11 -10.72 3.23 0.77
C SER A 11 -9.98 2.16 1.56
N GLY A 12 -10.10 2.24 2.87
CA GLY A 12 -9.64 1.23 3.82
C GLY A 12 -10.77 0.67 4.67
N ALA A 13 -11.96 0.39 4.11
CA ALA A 13 -12.96 -0.52 4.68
C ALA A 13 -14.20 -0.62 3.77
N THR A 14 -14.23 -1.61 2.87
CA THR A 14 -15.45 -2.36 2.53
C THR A 14 -15.04 -3.60 1.73
N VAL A 15 -14.99 -4.75 2.40
CA VAL A 15 -15.17 -6.04 1.72
C VAL A 15 -16.65 -6.11 1.35
N GLY A 16 -16.94 -5.78 0.09
CA GLY A 16 -18.28 -5.79 -0.48
C GLY A 16 -18.24 -6.52 -1.82
N ASN A 17 -18.70 -7.76 -1.78
CA ASN A 17 -18.84 -8.70 -2.88
C ASN A 17 -19.75 -8.14 -3.99
N SER A 18 -19.28 -8.06 -5.25
CA SER A 18 -20.00 -8.51 -6.46
C SER A 18 -19.36 -8.07 -7.79
N SER A 19 -19.23 -9.07 -8.68
CA SER A 19 -19.36 -9.03 -10.15
C SER A 19 -18.11 -8.84 -11.05
N ASN A 20 -17.66 -10.00 -11.53
CA ASN A 20 -17.35 -10.33 -12.93
C ASN A 20 -16.19 -9.59 -13.64
N ALA A 21 -14.98 -10.13 -13.45
CA ALA A 21 -14.01 -10.23 -14.53
C ALA A 21 -13.54 -11.69 -14.64
N ARG A 22 -13.97 -12.37 -15.70
CA ARG A 22 -13.57 -13.74 -16.03
C ARG A 22 -12.09 -13.73 -16.44
N LEU A 23 -11.21 -14.24 -15.58
CA LEU A 23 -9.91 -14.74 -15.98
C LEU A 23 -9.91 -16.25 -15.82
N ARG A 24 -9.78 -16.94 -16.96
CA ARG A 24 -9.71 -18.39 -17.08
C ARG A 24 -8.40 -18.86 -16.45
N PHE A 25 -8.48 -19.53 -15.31
CA PHE A 25 -7.39 -20.35 -14.79
C PHE A 25 -7.65 -21.80 -15.18
N LEU A 26 -6.65 -22.41 -15.83
CA LEU A 26 -6.60 -23.84 -16.07
C LEU A 26 -6.54 -24.55 -14.71
N ASN A 27 -7.50 -25.46 -14.51
CA ASN A 27 -7.54 -26.43 -13.43
C ASN A 27 -6.32 -27.34 -13.45
N HIS A 28 -5.67 -27.51 -12.29
CA HIS A 28 -5.06 -28.77 -11.87
C HIS A 28 -5.51 -29.03 -10.41
N GLN A 29 -6.52 -29.88 -10.27
CA GLN A 29 -6.79 -30.66 -9.04
C GLN A 29 -5.71 -31.77 -8.97
N THR A 30 -5.28 -32.41 -7.89
CA THR A 30 -5.61 -32.54 -6.45
C THR A 30 -4.37 -33.29 -5.88
N ILE A 31 -4.03 -33.33 -4.59
CA ILE A 31 -4.54 -34.22 -3.54
C ILE A 31 -3.61 -33.95 -2.33
N VAL A 32 -4.11 -33.55 -1.15
CA VAL A 32 -3.63 -34.09 0.14
C VAL A 32 -4.78 -34.06 1.17
N THR A 33 -5.20 -35.28 1.46
CA THR A 33 -5.88 -35.88 2.62
C THR A 33 -5.90 -35.09 3.93
N GLY A 34 -7.09 -35.00 4.54
CA GLY A 34 -7.30 -34.47 5.88
C GLY A 34 -7.01 -35.46 7.01
N SER A 35 -6.89 -34.92 8.22
CA SER A 35 -7.07 -35.66 9.46
C SER A 35 -7.78 -34.76 10.47
N ARG A 36 -8.91 -35.26 10.97
CA ARG A 36 -9.66 -34.75 12.11
C ARG A 36 -9.03 -35.32 13.38
N PHE A 37 -8.96 -34.54 14.44
CA PHE A 37 -9.11 -35.10 15.79
C PHE A 37 -9.96 -34.17 16.65
N CYS A 38 -11.10 -34.70 17.07
CA CYS A 38 -11.90 -34.23 18.19
C CYS A 38 -11.26 -34.74 19.48
N ASN A 39 -11.43 -34.03 20.59
CA ASN A 39 -11.56 -34.69 21.88
C ASN A 39 -12.56 -33.95 22.77
N SER A 40 -13.52 -34.72 23.27
CA SER A 40 -14.55 -34.39 24.23
C SER A 40 -14.04 -34.53 25.66
N ALA A 41 -14.57 -33.74 26.59
CA ALA A 41 -14.92 -34.21 27.93
C ALA A 41 -15.90 -33.24 28.62
N SER A 42 -17.08 -33.77 28.89
CA SER A 42 -18.15 -33.40 29.84
C SER A 42 -17.61 -33.35 31.28
N SER A 43 -18.22 -32.85 32.37
CA SER A 43 -19.56 -32.40 32.80
C SER A 43 -19.34 -31.71 34.17
N GLN A 44 -20.25 -30.82 34.62
CA GLN A 44 -21.03 -30.96 35.87
C GLN A 44 -21.65 -29.63 36.31
N SER A 45 -22.95 -29.72 36.59
CA SER A 45 -23.84 -28.73 37.21
C SER A 45 -23.74 -28.76 38.74
N ILE A 46 -23.85 -27.61 39.41
CA ILE A 46 -24.49 -27.48 40.73
C ILE A 46 -25.28 -26.17 40.77
N SER A 47 -26.52 -26.30 41.25
CA SER A 47 -27.52 -25.26 41.51
C SER A 47 -27.31 -24.59 42.88
N ASP A 48 -27.82 -23.36 43.06
CA ASP A 48 -28.53 -22.87 44.27
C ASP A 48 -29.09 -21.46 43.97
N GLN A 49 -30.41 -21.31 43.78
CA GLN A 49 -31.42 -20.87 44.78
C GLN A 49 -31.16 -19.49 45.43
N ASN A 50 -31.96 -18.46 45.12
CA ASN A 50 -33.16 -18.06 45.90
C ASN A 50 -33.87 -16.81 45.28
N PRO A 51 -35.15 -16.52 45.63
CA PRO A 51 -36.09 -15.71 44.85
C PRO A 51 -36.29 -14.29 45.41
N ASN A 52 -36.87 -13.40 44.60
CA ASN A 52 -38.02 -12.64 45.07
C ASN A 52 -38.89 -12.08 43.94
N SER A 53 -40.18 -12.30 44.14
CA SER A 53 -41.38 -11.74 43.53
C SER A 53 -41.31 -10.25 43.15
N HIS A 54 -41.87 -9.88 41.99
CA HIS A 54 -43.17 -9.20 41.95
C HIS A 54 -43.73 -9.16 40.51
N SER A 55 -44.93 -9.73 40.40
CA SER A 55 -45.90 -9.65 39.32
C SER A 55 -46.42 -8.21 39.12
N HIS A 56 -46.63 -7.78 37.87
CA HIS A 56 -47.86 -7.08 37.48
C HIS A 56 -48.11 -7.15 35.96
N SER A 57 -49.39 -7.15 35.66
CA SER A 57 -50.06 -7.76 34.52
C SER A 57 -50.26 -6.79 33.34
N THR A 58 -50.34 -7.42 32.16
CA THR A 58 -51.09 -7.05 30.94
C THR A 58 -52.26 -6.06 31.11
N VAL A 59 -52.47 -5.17 30.11
CA VAL A 59 -53.74 -5.03 29.34
C VAL A 59 -53.48 -4.25 28.03
N SER A 60 -54.15 -4.72 26.97
CA SER A 60 -54.18 -4.30 25.57
C SER A 60 -55.22 -3.21 25.27
N SER A 61 -55.43 -2.92 23.97
CA SER A 61 -56.62 -2.28 23.31
C SER A 61 -56.57 -0.73 23.18
N SER A 62 -56.45 -0.10 22.01
CA SER A 62 -57.20 -0.05 20.72
C SER A 62 -58.14 1.16 20.62
N SER A 63 -57.93 2.00 19.57
CA SER A 63 -58.89 2.77 18.72
C SER A 63 -60.27 3.20 19.31
N THR A 64 -60.86 4.40 19.08
CA THR A 64 -61.13 5.09 17.80
C THR A 64 -61.90 6.43 18.03
N SER A 65 -61.65 7.43 17.18
CA SER A 65 -62.55 8.44 16.55
C SER A 65 -63.65 9.27 17.27
N SER A 66 -63.64 10.59 17.02
CA SER A 66 -64.77 11.46 16.59
C SER A 66 -64.20 12.87 16.28
N SER A 67 -64.19 13.43 15.05
CA SER A 67 -65.22 13.91 14.11
C SER A 67 -65.80 15.30 14.42
N SER A 68 -65.39 16.32 13.64
CA SER A 68 -66.17 17.45 13.09
C SER A 68 -65.20 18.48 12.45
N SER A 69 -65.50 19.36 11.49
CA SER A 69 -66.47 19.48 10.39
C SER A 69 -65.97 20.68 9.54
N SER A 70 -65.87 20.46 8.23
CA SER A 70 -65.99 21.40 7.09
C SER A 70 -65.48 22.86 7.16
N ARG A 71 -64.69 23.26 6.14
CA ARG A 71 -65.13 24.21 5.07
C ARG A 71 -64.03 24.41 4.02
N SER A 72 -64.44 24.28 2.75
CA SER A 72 -63.62 24.44 1.55
C SER A 72 -63.36 25.91 1.22
N ALA A 73 -62.15 26.23 0.77
CA ALA A 73 -61.91 27.34 -0.14
C ALA A 73 -60.68 27.02 -1.03
N SER A 74 -60.94 27.01 -2.33
CA SER A 74 -59.99 26.87 -3.43
C SER A 74 -58.99 28.02 -3.43
N SER A 75 -57.69 27.71 -3.51
CA SER A 75 -56.74 28.52 -4.25
C SER A 75 -55.58 27.65 -4.73
N THR A 76 -55.53 27.52 -6.04
CA THR A 76 -54.42 26.99 -6.83
C THR A 76 -53.16 27.80 -6.56
N PHE A 77 -52.17 27.20 -5.92
CA PHE A 77 -50.78 27.63 -6.08
C PHE A 77 -49.86 26.41 -6.15
N GLU A 78 -48.97 26.51 -7.13
CA GLU A 78 -48.06 25.51 -7.65
C GLU A 78 -47.35 24.68 -6.59
N GLN A 79 -47.47 23.37 -6.79
CA GLN A 79 -46.76 22.35 -6.05
C GLN A 79 -45.29 22.37 -6.50
N ALA A 80 -44.49 23.25 -5.89
CA ALA A 80 -43.05 23.17 -5.99
C ALA A 80 -42.60 21.83 -5.37
N PRO A 81 -41.88 20.96 -6.09
CA PRO A 81 -41.41 19.73 -5.52
C PRO A 81 -40.30 20.10 -4.53
N ARG A 82 -40.59 19.98 -3.22
CA ARG A 82 -39.58 20.01 -2.17
C ARG A 82 -38.72 18.74 -2.30
N HIS A 83 -37.83 18.75 -3.29
CA HIS A 83 -36.66 17.88 -3.32
C HIS A 83 -35.72 18.35 -2.20
N HIS A 84 -36.01 17.95 -0.96
CA HIS A 84 -34.97 17.83 0.06
C HIS A 84 -34.10 16.63 -0.32
N HIS A 85 -33.25 16.80 -1.34
CA HIS A 85 -32.06 15.99 -1.47
C HIS A 85 -31.13 16.38 -0.33
N HIS A 86 -31.32 15.75 0.84
CA HIS A 86 -30.26 15.69 1.82
C HIS A 86 -29.08 15.00 1.16
N GLU A 87 -28.05 15.79 0.82
CA GLU A 87 -26.73 15.33 0.45
C GLU A 87 -26.11 14.56 1.63
N ARG A 88 -26.56 13.34 1.89
CA ARG A 88 -26.00 12.43 2.91
C ARG A 88 -24.63 11.86 2.54
N ARG A 89 -23.90 12.52 1.63
CA ARG A 89 -22.64 12.03 1.05
C ARG A 89 -21.41 12.84 1.46
N ARG A 90 -21.58 13.88 2.28
CA ARG A 90 -20.52 14.83 2.70
C ARG A 90 -19.78 14.49 4.02
N PRO A 91 -20.36 13.80 5.03
CA PRO A 91 -19.68 13.61 6.31
C PRO A 91 -18.42 12.75 6.23
N SER A 92 -18.38 11.74 5.37
CA SER A 92 -17.24 10.82 5.27
C SER A 92 -16.02 11.45 4.61
N VAL A 93 -16.24 12.35 3.64
CA VAL A 93 -15.15 13.02 2.91
C VAL A 93 -14.51 14.06 3.82
N GLU A 94 -15.34 14.89 4.49
CA GLU A 94 -14.88 15.88 5.46
C GLU A 94 -14.08 15.23 6.60
N TYR A 95 -14.54 14.07 7.09
CA TYR A 95 -13.84 13.31 8.12
C TYR A 95 -12.45 12.80 7.66
N GLN A 96 -12.36 12.34 6.41
CA GLN A 96 -11.09 11.88 5.86
C GLN A 96 -10.12 13.05 5.62
N ASP A 97 -10.63 14.22 5.24
CA ASP A 97 -9.84 15.44 5.10
C ASP A 97 -9.30 15.93 6.46
N GLU A 98 -10.10 15.79 7.53
CA GLU A 98 -9.63 16.00 8.90
C GLU A 98 -8.50 15.03 9.27
N GLN A 99 -8.68 13.74 9.01
CA GLN A 99 -7.65 12.73 9.27
C GLN A 99 -6.32 13.05 8.55
N ALA A 100 -6.37 13.40 7.27
CA ALA A 100 -5.19 13.76 6.50
C ALA A 100 -4.49 15.02 7.08
N ARG A 101 -5.26 16.05 7.44
CA ARG A 101 -4.74 17.26 8.10
C ARG A 101 -4.04 16.96 9.42
N VAL A 102 -4.62 16.06 10.23
CA VAL A 102 -4.02 15.62 11.49
C VAL A 102 -2.69 14.91 11.21
N LEU A 103 -2.66 13.93 10.32
CA LEU A 103 -1.44 13.20 9.97
C LEU A 103 -0.33 14.14 9.44
N GLN A 104 -0.68 15.06 8.54
CA GLN A 104 0.24 16.08 8.04
C GLN A 104 0.84 16.94 9.16
N SER A 105 -0.01 17.39 10.08
CA SER A 105 0.41 18.25 11.20
C SER A 105 1.28 17.46 12.20
N SER A 106 1.02 16.16 12.34
CA SER A 106 1.75 15.26 13.24
C SER A 106 3.21 15.09 12.84
N LEU A 107 3.53 15.14 11.54
CA LEU A 107 4.91 15.00 11.05
C LEU A 107 5.88 16.01 11.69
N ARG A 108 5.41 17.22 12.01
CA ARG A 108 6.21 18.27 12.67
C ARG A 108 6.68 17.87 14.06
N HIS A 109 5.96 16.96 14.71
CA HIS A 109 6.25 16.50 16.07
C HIS A 109 7.08 15.21 16.10
N VAL A 110 7.25 14.52 14.97
CA VAL A 110 7.93 13.22 14.89
C VAL A 110 9.38 13.30 15.37
N ILE A 111 10.11 14.36 15.06
CA ILE A 111 11.52 14.50 15.51
C ILE A 111 11.63 14.48 17.03
N ARG A 112 10.67 15.11 17.72
CA ARG A 112 10.66 15.23 19.17
C ARG A 112 10.01 14.03 19.85
N LEU A 113 8.83 13.62 19.37
CA LEU A 113 7.97 12.62 20.02
C LEU A 113 8.11 11.22 19.42
N GLY A 114 8.71 11.09 18.24
CA GLY A 114 8.80 9.85 17.48
C GLY A 114 7.56 9.58 16.62
N TRP A 115 7.55 8.41 15.99
CA TRP A 115 6.38 7.90 15.25
C TRP A 115 5.38 7.32 16.26
N SER A 116 4.64 8.19 16.94
CA SER A 116 3.84 7.83 18.12
C SER A 116 2.44 8.46 18.14
N GLU A 117 1.56 7.90 18.97
CA GLU A 117 0.24 8.47 19.23
C GLU A 117 0.31 9.89 19.82
N GLU A 118 1.33 10.19 20.64
CA GLU A 118 1.54 11.53 21.19
C GLU A 118 1.83 12.57 20.10
N ALA A 119 2.59 12.19 19.07
CA ALA A 119 2.80 13.03 17.88
C ALA A 119 1.48 13.29 17.16
N MET A 120 0.61 12.28 17.07
CA MET A 120 -0.73 12.40 16.47
C MET A 120 -1.66 13.31 17.27
N ILE A 121 -1.66 13.18 18.60
CA ILE A 121 -2.45 14.03 19.50
C ILE A 121 -1.95 15.49 19.43
N ALA A 122 -0.64 15.71 19.33
CA ALA A 122 -0.08 17.04 19.10
C ALA A 122 -0.48 17.61 17.74
N GLY A 123 -0.39 16.81 16.67
CA GLY A 123 -0.84 17.18 15.33
C GLY A 123 -2.32 17.50 15.25
N ALA A 124 -3.18 16.78 16.01
CA ALA A 124 -4.61 17.06 16.07
C ALA A 124 -4.89 18.45 16.65
N ARG A 125 -4.22 18.80 17.74
CA ARG A 125 -4.32 20.15 18.34
C ARG A 125 -3.88 21.24 17.38
N ASP A 126 -2.76 21.04 16.69
CA ASP A 126 -2.24 22.02 15.71
C ASP A 126 -3.17 22.17 14.50
N ALA A 127 -3.85 21.09 14.10
CA ALA A 127 -4.83 21.09 13.01
C ALA A 127 -6.20 21.68 13.41
N GLY A 128 -6.39 22.07 14.68
CA GLY A 128 -7.67 22.54 15.20
C GLY A 128 -8.74 21.45 15.32
N VAL A 129 -8.34 20.19 15.41
CA VAL A 129 -9.24 19.01 15.51
C VAL A 129 -9.18 18.43 16.92
N SER A 130 -10.29 17.88 17.41
CA SER A 130 -10.33 17.19 18.71
C SER A 130 -9.32 16.03 18.74
N PRO A 131 -8.47 15.90 19.79
CA PRO A 131 -7.55 14.77 19.93
C PRO A 131 -8.20 13.39 19.90
N ALA A 132 -9.52 13.30 20.16
CA ALA A 132 -10.28 12.07 20.06
C ALA A 132 -10.26 11.45 18.65
N ILE A 133 -10.01 12.25 17.59
CA ILE A 133 -9.86 11.74 16.22
C ILE A 133 -8.72 10.71 16.11
N VAL A 134 -7.72 10.76 16.99
CA VAL A 134 -6.61 9.80 16.97
C VAL A 134 -7.10 8.36 17.17
N GLY A 135 -8.17 8.18 17.96
CA GLY A 135 -8.81 6.87 18.15
C GLY A 135 -9.47 6.28 16.89
N SER A 136 -9.61 7.08 15.82
CA SER A 136 -10.18 6.63 14.55
C SER A 136 -9.18 6.01 13.59
N PHE A 137 -7.87 6.21 13.79
CA PHE A 137 -6.86 5.67 12.90
C PHE A 137 -6.63 4.19 13.19
N PRO A 138 -6.88 3.30 12.22
CA PRO A 138 -6.55 1.89 12.39
C PRO A 138 -5.03 1.75 12.51
N ARG A 139 -4.55 1.00 13.50
CA ARG A 139 -3.11 0.75 13.75
C ARG A 139 -2.29 2.02 14.05
N LYS A 140 -2.96 3.16 14.31
CA LYS A 140 -2.42 4.41 14.86
C LYS A 140 -1.09 4.86 14.24
N GLU A 141 0.04 4.58 14.90
CA GLU A 141 1.38 4.99 14.47
C GLU A 141 1.72 4.46 13.07
N ALA A 142 1.22 3.28 12.71
CA ALA A 142 1.38 2.73 11.38
C ALA A 142 0.72 3.62 10.32
N ALA A 143 -0.46 4.18 10.59
CA ALA A 143 -1.13 5.10 9.68
C ALA A 143 -0.32 6.39 9.46
N LEU A 144 0.40 6.87 10.49
CA LEU A 144 1.30 8.01 10.37
C LEU A 144 2.52 7.71 9.49
N VAL A 145 3.14 6.55 9.67
CA VAL A 145 4.26 6.13 8.81
C VAL A 145 3.78 5.91 7.37
N GLU A 146 2.64 5.24 7.19
CA GLU A 146 2.03 4.99 5.87
C GLU A 146 1.72 6.30 5.13
N PHE A 147 1.14 7.28 5.82
CA PHE A 147 0.89 8.61 5.27
C PHE A 147 2.17 9.28 4.79
N PHE A 148 3.24 9.24 5.59
CA PHE A 148 4.53 9.79 5.19
C PHE A 148 5.12 9.07 3.95
N MET A 149 4.98 7.74 3.89
CA MET A 149 5.45 6.96 2.74
C MET A 149 4.69 7.32 1.46
N ASP A 150 3.36 7.51 1.55
CA ASP A 150 2.52 7.94 0.44
C ASP A 150 2.82 9.38 0.00
N GLU A 151 3.02 10.30 0.94
CA GLU A 151 3.46 11.68 0.64
C GLU A 151 4.80 11.70 -0.10
N CYS A 152 5.77 10.90 0.33
CA CYS A 152 7.08 10.82 -0.34
C CYS A 152 6.95 10.21 -1.74
N LEU A 153 6.11 9.20 -1.91
CA LEU A 153 5.85 8.61 -3.23
C LEU A 153 5.23 9.64 -4.17
N GLN A 154 4.21 10.38 -3.71
CA GLN A 154 3.58 11.41 -4.53
C GLN A 154 4.59 12.50 -4.94
N LYS A 155 5.41 12.98 -3.99
CA LYS A 155 6.47 13.96 -4.29
C LYS A 155 7.49 13.43 -5.30
N LEU A 156 7.81 12.13 -5.24
CA LEU A 156 8.70 11.51 -6.22
C LEU A 156 8.05 11.48 -7.61
N ILE A 157 6.78 11.08 -7.70
CA ILE A 157 6.01 11.07 -8.96
C ILE A 157 5.95 12.47 -9.56
N ASP A 158 5.63 13.49 -8.75
CA ASP A 158 5.57 14.88 -9.22
C ASP A 158 6.93 15.33 -9.80
N ARG A 159 8.03 14.88 -9.20
CA ARG A 159 9.40 15.17 -9.66
C ARG A 159 9.75 14.41 -10.93
N ILE A 160 9.30 13.16 -11.07
CA ILE A 160 9.41 12.37 -12.31
C ILE A 160 8.65 13.06 -13.44
N ASP A 161 7.40 13.46 -13.19
CA ASP A 161 6.51 14.09 -14.18
C ASP A 161 7.03 15.47 -14.64
N SER A 162 7.75 16.19 -13.77
CA SER A 162 8.44 17.44 -14.16
C SER A 162 9.53 17.22 -15.21
N GLY A 163 10.14 16.03 -15.23
CA GLY A 163 11.16 15.62 -16.21
C GLY A 163 12.48 16.39 -16.16
N GLU A 164 12.64 17.43 -15.35
CA GLU A 164 13.82 18.31 -15.35
C GLU A 164 15.10 17.57 -14.91
N GLU A 165 14.98 16.64 -13.97
CA GLU A 165 16.14 15.98 -13.33
C GLU A 165 16.60 14.68 -14.01
N LEU A 166 15.83 14.16 -14.97
CA LEU A 166 16.07 12.85 -15.59
C LEU A 166 16.54 12.94 -17.04
N GLN A 167 16.48 14.13 -17.64
CA GLN A 167 16.95 14.38 -19.00
C GLN A 167 18.45 14.09 -19.10
N ASN A 168 18.85 13.43 -20.19
CA ASN A 168 20.24 13.10 -20.54
C ASN A 168 20.98 12.10 -19.63
N LEU A 169 20.36 11.57 -18.57
CA LEU A 169 20.95 10.53 -17.73
C LEU A 169 20.77 9.14 -18.36
N VAL A 170 21.78 8.26 -18.20
CA VAL A 170 21.63 6.85 -18.55
C VAL A 170 20.72 6.11 -17.54
N PRO A 171 20.11 4.96 -17.89
CA PRO A 171 19.16 4.28 -17.00
C PRO A 171 19.68 3.97 -15.59
N SER A 172 20.96 3.62 -15.44
CA SER A 172 21.58 3.39 -14.12
C SER A 172 21.62 4.66 -13.28
N GLU A 173 22.08 5.77 -13.86
CA GLU A 173 22.11 7.08 -13.21
C GLU A 173 20.71 7.56 -12.84
N ARG A 174 19.70 7.32 -13.69
CA ARG A 174 18.30 7.62 -13.37
C ARG A 174 17.82 6.86 -12.13
N ILE A 175 18.12 5.56 -12.05
CA ILE A 175 17.77 4.74 -10.88
C ILE A 175 18.46 5.27 -9.62
N SER A 176 19.78 5.48 -9.65
CA SER A 176 20.52 6.06 -8.52
C SER A 176 19.92 7.39 -8.08
N LYS A 177 19.66 8.29 -9.04
CA LYS A 177 19.10 9.62 -8.78
C LYS A 177 17.72 9.55 -8.13
N LEU A 178 16.82 8.70 -8.63
CA LEU A 178 15.46 8.53 -8.09
C LEU A 178 15.45 7.90 -6.71
N VAL A 179 16.27 6.87 -6.48
CA VAL A 179 16.43 6.26 -5.15
C VAL A 179 16.99 7.28 -4.16
N LYS A 180 18.01 8.05 -4.57
CA LYS A 180 18.57 9.13 -3.76
C LYS A 180 17.53 10.17 -3.39
N ILE A 181 16.80 10.74 -4.37
CA ILE A 181 15.72 11.71 -4.14
C ILE A 181 14.72 11.16 -3.11
N ARG A 182 14.32 9.89 -3.25
CA ARG A 182 13.36 9.27 -2.35
C ARG A 182 13.89 9.11 -0.93
N LEU A 183 15.15 8.72 -0.77
CA LEU A 183 15.79 8.54 0.54
C LEU A 183 16.09 9.89 1.22
N GLU A 184 16.46 10.91 0.45
CA GLU A 184 16.65 12.28 0.97
C GLU A 184 15.40 12.84 1.65
N MET A 185 14.19 12.46 1.21
CA MET A 185 12.95 12.85 1.89
C MET A 185 12.86 12.32 3.33
N GLN A 186 13.59 11.24 3.65
CA GLN A 186 13.64 10.64 4.99
C GLN A 186 14.73 11.28 5.87
N ALA A 187 15.71 11.97 5.27
CA ALA A 187 16.84 12.56 5.99
C ALA A 187 16.44 13.44 7.19
N PRO A 188 15.39 14.30 7.12
CA PRO A 188 14.96 15.07 8.27
C PRO A 188 14.55 14.20 9.47
N TYR A 189 14.03 13.00 9.21
CA TYR A 189 13.50 12.05 10.19
C TYR A 189 14.46 10.92 10.54
N ILE A 190 15.71 10.96 10.07
CA ILE A 190 16.65 9.83 10.15
C ILE A 190 16.86 9.31 11.58
N SER A 191 16.89 10.22 12.56
CA SER A 191 17.07 9.88 13.99
C SER A 191 15.92 9.06 14.58
N LYS A 192 14.73 9.11 13.95
CA LYS A 192 13.53 8.35 14.33
C LYS A 192 13.16 7.32 13.27
N TRP A 193 13.88 7.24 12.16
CA TRP A 193 13.57 6.31 11.08
C TRP A 193 13.71 4.83 11.46
N PRO A 194 14.64 4.40 12.34
CA PRO A 194 14.67 3.02 12.84
C PRO A 194 13.34 2.61 13.51
N GLN A 195 12.68 3.53 14.22
CA GLN A 195 11.36 3.30 14.80
C GLN A 195 10.29 3.10 13.71
N ALA A 196 10.28 3.92 12.66
CA ALA A 196 9.36 3.77 11.54
C ALA A 196 9.55 2.43 10.81
N LEU A 197 10.80 1.99 10.61
CA LEU A 197 11.09 0.70 10.01
C LEU A 197 10.61 -0.46 10.90
N SER A 198 10.77 -0.36 12.21
CA SER A 198 10.22 -1.34 13.16
C SER A 198 8.69 -1.42 13.07
N ILE A 199 8.01 -0.27 12.99
CA ILE A 199 6.55 -0.21 12.81
C ILE A 199 6.14 -0.88 11.49
N GLN A 200 6.81 -0.57 10.38
CA GLN A 200 6.54 -1.19 9.06
C GLN A 200 6.77 -2.71 9.06
N ALA A 201 7.78 -3.19 9.79
CA ALA A 201 8.11 -4.60 9.90
C ALA A 201 7.14 -5.40 10.79
N HIS A 202 6.25 -4.73 11.54
CA HIS A 202 5.27 -5.42 12.36
C HIS A 202 4.31 -6.26 11.48
N PRO A 203 3.98 -7.52 11.83
CA PRO A 203 3.22 -8.43 10.96
C PRO A 203 1.88 -7.88 10.46
N SER A 204 1.18 -7.08 11.27
CA SER A 204 -0.08 -6.43 10.87
C SER A 204 0.09 -5.35 9.80
N ASN A 205 1.31 -4.84 9.61
CA ASN A 205 1.64 -3.69 8.76
C ASN A 205 2.37 -4.14 7.49
N ILE A 206 3.06 -5.29 7.52
CA ILE A 206 3.81 -5.85 6.39
C ILE A 206 3.03 -5.81 5.07
N PRO A 207 1.75 -6.24 4.98
CA PRO A 207 1.05 -6.21 3.69
C PRO A 207 0.96 -4.80 3.08
N THR A 208 0.66 -3.80 3.90
CA THR A 208 0.55 -2.41 3.47
C THR A 208 1.92 -1.83 3.13
N SER A 209 2.89 -1.96 4.03
CA SER A 209 4.24 -1.43 3.84
C SER A 209 4.96 -2.07 2.65
N PHE A 210 4.78 -3.37 2.45
CA PHE A 210 5.32 -4.07 1.28
C PHE A 210 4.66 -3.57 -0.01
N ASN A 211 3.34 -3.38 -0.03
CA ASN A 211 2.64 -2.83 -1.18
C ASN A 211 3.08 -1.40 -1.52
N GLN A 212 3.28 -0.53 -0.53
CA GLN A 212 3.82 0.83 -0.75
C GLN A 212 5.22 0.80 -1.37
N ARG A 213 6.11 -0.06 -0.85
CA ARG A 213 7.46 -0.28 -1.42
C ARG A 213 7.38 -0.84 -2.82
N ALA A 214 6.50 -1.80 -3.04
CA ALA A 214 6.28 -2.39 -4.34
C ALA A 214 5.92 -1.31 -5.37
N ILE A 215 4.94 -0.45 -5.09
CA ILE A 215 4.53 0.62 -6.01
C ILE A 215 5.68 1.60 -6.26
N LEU A 216 6.40 2.00 -5.21
CA LEU A 216 7.58 2.85 -5.34
C LEU A 216 8.61 2.29 -6.32
N LEU A 217 8.92 0.99 -6.21
CA LEU A 217 9.88 0.34 -7.10
C LEU A 217 9.39 0.31 -8.56
N ASP A 218 8.09 0.11 -8.78
CA ASP A 218 7.50 0.13 -10.13
C ASP A 218 7.58 1.54 -10.75
N GLU A 219 7.29 2.59 -9.98
CA GLU A 219 7.40 3.98 -10.45
C GLU A 219 8.84 4.35 -10.81
N ILE A 220 9.83 3.92 -10.01
CA ILE A 220 11.24 4.15 -10.30
C ILE A 220 11.66 3.40 -11.57
N TRP A 221 11.29 2.12 -11.71
CA TRP A 221 11.61 1.34 -12.91
C TRP A 221 10.98 1.93 -14.17
N HIS A 222 9.73 2.38 -14.06
CA HIS A 222 9.03 3.02 -15.16
C HIS A 222 9.74 4.31 -15.59
N ALA A 223 10.08 5.18 -14.63
CA ALA A 223 10.77 6.44 -14.89
C ALA A 223 12.21 6.26 -15.41
N ALA A 224 12.87 5.14 -15.10
CA ALA A 224 14.19 4.83 -15.62
C ALA A 224 14.22 4.56 -17.14
N GLY A 225 13.06 4.34 -17.77
CA GLY A 225 12.94 4.12 -19.22
C GLY A 225 13.04 2.65 -19.63
N ASP A 226 12.53 1.74 -18.81
CA ASP A 226 12.48 0.30 -19.09
C ASP A 226 11.39 -0.06 -20.12
N GLU A 227 11.57 0.41 -21.34
CA GLU A 227 10.82 -0.08 -22.48
C GLU A 227 11.55 -1.29 -23.07
N GLY A 228 11.24 -2.49 -22.56
CA GLY A 228 11.44 -3.74 -23.30
C GLY A 228 12.64 -4.62 -22.93
N SER A 229 13.14 -4.62 -21.68
CA SER A 229 14.12 -5.65 -21.32
C SER A 229 13.45 -6.99 -20.97
N ASP A 230 13.90 -8.10 -21.57
CA ASP A 230 13.47 -9.50 -21.39
C ASP A 230 13.58 -10.05 -19.95
N ILE A 231 13.98 -9.22 -18.98
CA ILE A 231 14.09 -9.60 -17.58
C ILE A 231 12.70 -9.63 -16.96
N ASP A 232 12.41 -10.73 -16.26
CA ASP A 232 11.19 -10.90 -15.48
C ASP A 232 10.96 -9.68 -14.55
N TRP A 233 9.74 -9.17 -14.56
CA TRP A 233 9.33 -8.06 -13.71
C TRP A 233 9.59 -8.33 -12.22
N TYR A 234 9.47 -9.59 -11.77
CA TYR A 234 9.77 -9.98 -10.39
C TYR A 234 11.26 -9.87 -10.08
N ALA A 235 12.12 -10.21 -11.04
CA ALA A 235 13.57 -10.09 -10.88
C ALA A 235 13.96 -8.61 -10.78
N LYS A 236 13.39 -7.74 -11.62
CA LYS A 236 13.57 -6.28 -11.56
C LYS A 236 13.20 -5.71 -10.19
N ARG A 237 12.05 -6.12 -9.65
CA ARG A 237 11.57 -5.70 -8.33
C ARG A 237 12.45 -6.23 -7.20
N THR A 238 12.94 -7.46 -7.32
CA THR A 238 13.83 -8.07 -6.32
C THR A 238 15.17 -7.33 -6.26
N VAL A 239 15.78 -7.06 -7.42
CA VAL A 239 17.05 -6.34 -7.50
C VAL A 239 16.90 -4.91 -6.98
N LEU A 240 15.96 -4.13 -7.53
CA LEU A 240 15.79 -2.74 -7.10
C LEU A 240 15.32 -2.63 -5.64
N GLY A 241 14.46 -3.54 -5.19
CA GLY A 241 14.02 -3.64 -3.81
C GLY A 241 15.16 -3.96 -2.85
N GLY A 242 16.08 -4.85 -3.26
CA GLY A 242 17.31 -5.14 -2.53
C GLY A 242 18.23 -3.92 -2.42
N ILE A 243 18.48 -3.22 -3.54
CA ILE A 243 19.27 -1.99 -3.56
C ILE A 243 18.65 -0.93 -2.65
N TYR A 244 17.36 -0.64 -2.81
CA TYR A 244 16.66 0.35 -1.99
C TYR A 244 16.73 0.01 -0.50
N SER A 245 16.41 -1.24 -0.12
CA SER A 245 16.34 -1.64 1.29
C SER A 245 17.71 -1.66 1.95
N THR A 246 18.75 -2.12 1.26
CA THR A 246 20.12 -2.11 1.79
C THR A 246 20.68 -0.70 1.91
N THR A 247 20.39 0.18 0.95
CA THR A 247 20.78 1.60 1.00
C THR A 247 20.05 2.33 2.13
N GLU A 248 18.74 2.08 2.31
CA GLU A 248 17.95 2.64 3.40
C GLU A 248 18.52 2.24 4.77
N ILE A 249 18.91 0.98 4.94
CA ILE A 249 19.54 0.49 6.18
C ILE A 249 20.94 1.11 6.37
N TYR A 250 21.74 1.18 5.31
CA TYR A 250 23.08 1.80 5.37
C TYR A 250 23.00 3.27 5.82
N MET A 251 22.03 4.02 5.27
CA MET A 251 21.78 5.42 5.59
C MET A 251 21.51 5.67 7.09
N LEU A 252 20.93 4.70 7.81
CA LEU A 252 20.69 4.82 9.26
C LEU A 252 21.98 4.91 10.08
N THR A 253 23.08 4.37 9.55
CA THR A 253 24.38 4.29 10.23
C THR A 253 25.41 5.28 9.69
N ASP A 254 25.07 5.98 8.61
CA ASP A 254 25.97 6.92 7.95
C ASP A 254 26.05 8.24 8.72
N SER A 255 27.27 8.60 9.13
CA SER A 255 27.59 9.86 9.82
C SER A 255 28.40 10.82 8.93
N SER A 256 28.58 10.49 7.65
CA SER A 256 29.27 11.34 6.69
C SER A 256 28.44 12.60 6.36
N PRO A 257 29.10 13.72 6.01
CA PRO A 257 28.39 14.94 5.59
C PRO A 257 27.44 14.66 4.42
N ASP A 258 26.19 15.12 4.55
CA ASP A 258 25.13 14.97 3.54
C ASP A 258 24.91 13.53 3.02
N PHE A 259 25.19 12.52 3.86
CA PHE A 259 25.08 11.10 3.52
C PHE A 259 25.92 10.67 2.31
N ARG A 260 27.08 11.32 2.10
CA ARG A 260 27.98 11.04 0.97
C ARG A 260 28.29 9.55 0.84
N ASP A 261 28.58 8.87 1.94
CA ASP A 261 28.99 7.48 1.93
C ASP A 261 27.80 6.56 1.55
N THR A 262 26.57 6.92 1.95
CA THR A 262 25.32 6.27 1.48
C THR A 262 25.15 6.40 -0.03
N TRP A 263 25.42 7.57 -0.61
CA TRP A 263 25.26 7.78 -2.04
C TRP A 263 26.32 7.02 -2.85
N ALA A 264 27.56 6.97 -2.36
CA ALA A 264 28.59 6.12 -2.96
C ALA A 264 28.19 4.63 -2.91
N PHE A 265 27.68 4.17 -1.75
CA PHE A 265 27.17 2.80 -1.61
C PHE A 265 26.04 2.51 -2.61
N LEU A 266 25.08 3.43 -2.77
CA LEU A 266 23.98 3.30 -3.72
C LEU A 266 24.50 3.15 -5.17
N ASP A 267 25.39 4.04 -5.59
CA ASP A 267 25.94 4.04 -6.95
C ASP A 267 26.69 2.73 -7.25
N ASP A 268 27.46 2.24 -6.28
CA ASP A 268 28.13 0.94 -6.41
C ASP A 268 27.13 -0.22 -6.54
N ARG A 269 26.04 -0.23 -5.76
CA ARG A 269 25.02 -1.30 -5.84
C ARG A 269 24.22 -1.26 -7.15
N VAL A 270 23.93 -0.07 -7.65
CA VAL A 270 23.29 0.09 -8.95
C VAL A 270 24.24 -0.38 -10.05
N LYS A 271 25.52 0.01 -10.00
CA LYS A 271 26.53 -0.45 -10.96
C LYS A 271 26.64 -1.99 -10.98
N ASP A 272 26.78 -2.62 -9.81
CA ASP A 272 26.85 -4.08 -9.68
C ASP A 272 25.66 -4.77 -10.36
N ALA A 273 24.45 -4.23 -10.21
CA ALA A 273 23.25 -4.79 -10.80
C ALA A 273 23.23 -4.70 -12.33
N PHE A 274 23.72 -3.60 -12.91
CA PHE A 274 23.83 -3.44 -14.36
C PHE A 274 24.96 -4.28 -14.96
N ASP A 275 26.09 -4.38 -14.27
CA ASP A 275 27.20 -5.25 -14.67
C ASP A 275 26.78 -6.73 -14.65
N PHE A 276 26.05 -7.16 -13.60
CA PHE A 276 25.48 -8.50 -13.52
C PHE A 276 24.50 -8.80 -14.66
N LYS A 277 23.61 -7.85 -14.99
CA LYS A 277 22.69 -7.95 -16.13
C LYS A 277 23.45 -8.16 -17.45
N LYS A 278 24.53 -7.40 -17.66
CA LYS A 278 25.37 -7.52 -18.86
C LYS A 278 26.05 -8.88 -18.94
N SER A 279 26.63 -9.36 -17.84
CA SER A 279 27.28 -10.68 -17.78
C SER A 279 26.31 -11.83 -18.07
N ILE A 280 25.07 -11.78 -17.55
CA ILE A 280 24.04 -12.78 -17.87
C ILE A 280 23.72 -12.76 -19.37
N GLN A 281 23.58 -11.57 -19.95
CA GLN A 281 23.23 -11.43 -21.36
C GLN A 281 24.35 -11.95 -22.28
N GLU A 282 25.61 -11.65 -21.96
CA GLU A 282 26.78 -12.17 -22.66
C GLU A 282 26.84 -13.71 -22.57
N ALA A 283 26.60 -14.28 -21.38
CA ALA A 283 26.56 -15.73 -21.19
C ALA A 283 25.43 -16.40 -22.00
N LYS A 284 24.25 -15.78 -22.06
CA LYS A 284 23.12 -16.26 -22.87
C LYS A 284 23.47 -16.27 -24.37
N TYR A 285 24.05 -15.18 -24.88
CA TYR A 285 24.47 -15.11 -26.28
C TYR A 285 25.58 -16.12 -26.62
N LEU A 286 26.54 -16.33 -25.72
CA LEU A 286 27.57 -17.35 -25.91
C LEU A 286 26.97 -18.76 -25.95
N ALA A 287 26.02 -19.07 -25.05
CA ALA A 287 25.33 -20.35 -25.05
C ALA A 287 24.52 -20.58 -26.34
N GLU A 288 23.82 -19.56 -26.84
CA GLU A 288 23.08 -19.61 -28.10
C GLU A 288 24.02 -19.80 -29.31
N ALA A 289 25.13 -19.06 -29.35
CA ALA A 289 26.12 -19.15 -30.44
C ALA A 289 26.81 -20.52 -30.48
N VAL A 290 27.19 -21.07 -29.32
CA VAL A 290 27.77 -22.42 -29.22
C VAL A 290 26.74 -23.47 -29.60
N GLY A 291 25.49 -23.36 -29.14
CA GLY A 291 24.41 -24.28 -29.49
C GLY A 291 24.12 -24.29 -31.01
N ALA A 292 24.04 -23.12 -31.63
CA ALA A 292 23.81 -22.98 -33.07
C ALA A 292 25.00 -23.47 -33.91
N GLY A 293 26.24 -23.20 -33.47
CA GLY A 293 27.46 -23.66 -34.14
C GLY A 293 27.64 -25.18 -34.08
N MET A 294 27.29 -25.80 -32.95
CA MET A 294 27.42 -27.26 -32.79
C MET A 294 26.34 -28.03 -33.57
N GLY A 295 25.14 -27.47 -33.74
CA GLY A 295 24.07 -28.05 -34.56
C GLY A 295 24.41 -28.16 -36.05
N ASN A 296 25.05 -27.14 -36.63
CA ASN A 296 25.44 -27.17 -38.05
C ASN A 296 26.68 -28.02 -38.33
N SER A 297 27.64 -28.10 -37.39
CA SER A 297 28.82 -28.95 -37.56
C SER A 297 28.50 -30.45 -37.50
N LEU A 298 27.54 -30.85 -36.65
CA LEU A 298 27.06 -32.23 -36.58
C LEU A 298 26.24 -32.62 -37.80
N GLN A 299 25.39 -31.74 -38.33
CA GLN A 299 24.67 -32.01 -39.59
C GLN A 299 25.64 -32.15 -40.78
N GLY A 300 26.69 -31.33 -40.83
CA GLY A 300 27.73 -31.42 -41.87
C GLY A 300 28.55 -32.71 -41.79
N PHE A 301 28.89 -33.16 -40.58
CA PHE A 301 29.65 -34.41 -40.37
C PHE A 301 28.79 -35.65 -40.64
N VAL A 302 27.55 -35.69 -40.16
CA VAL A 302 26.61 -36.80 -40.41
C VAL A 302 26.28 -36.91 -41.90
N LYS A 303 26.04 -35.79 -42.60
CA LYS A 303 25.79 -35.82 -44.05
C LYS A 303 27.01 -36.27 -44.87
N LYS A 304 28.23 -36.09 -44.34
CA LYS A 304 29.48 -36.52 -44.99
C LYS A 304 29.87 -37.97 -44.67
N VAL A 305 29.41 -38.51 -43.54
CA VAL A 305 29.65 -39.91 -43.12
C VAL A 305 28.62 -40.88 -43.72
N PHE A 306 27.39 -40.43 -44.01
CA PHE A 306 26.33 -41.27 -44.57
C PHE A 306 26.09 -41.09 -46.09
N ALA A 307 26.91 -40.28 -46.77
CA ALA A 307 26.83 -40.07 -48.23
C ALA A 307 28.09 -40.57 -48.99
N GLY A 308 28.90 -41.42 -48.35
CA GLY A 308 30.06 -42.08 -48.94
C GLY A 308 29.84 -43.57 -49.12
#